data_AF-A0A959C9Q2-F1
#
_entry.id   AF-A0A959C9Q2-F1
#
_cell.length_a   1.000
_cell.length_b   1.000
_cell.length_c   1.000
_cell.angle_alpha   90.00
_cell.angle_beta   90.00
_cell.angle_gamma   90.00
#
_symmetry.space_group_name_H-M   'P 1'
#
loop_
_entity.id
_entity.type
_entity.pdbx_description
1 polymer ?
#
loop_
_entity_poly.entity_id
_entity_poly.type
_entity_poly.pdbx_seq_one_letter_code
_entity_poly.pdbx_strand_id
1 'polypeptide(L)' 'MNEPLEFEAPLKAHKGMDAHFIEFPFDVEKLYGTRGQVKVKATFDGVPYRGSLAKMGHHCHFLLVR' A
#
# COMPACT_ATOMS: atom_id res chain seq x y z
N MET A 1 2.45 -3.49 21.48
CA MET A 1 1.47 -2.55 20.90
C MET A 1 2.00 -2.23 19.52
N ASN A 2 1.29 -2.60 18.45
CA ASN A 2 1.67 -2.15 17.10
C ASN A 2 0.79 -0.95 16.80
N GLU A 3 1.37 0.24 16.86
CA GLU A 3 0.70 1.46 16.43
C GLU A 3 0.45 1.40 14.92
N PRO A 4 -0.71 1.87 14.44
CA PRO A 4 -0.95 1.98 13.01
C PRO A 4 0.03 2.99 12.41
N LEU A 5 0.60 2.63 11.26
CA LEU A 5 1.47 3.52 10.52
C LEU A 5 0.62 4.47 9.69
N GLU A 6 0.68 5.76 9.99
CA GLU A 6 -0.08 6.81 9.32
C GLU A 6 0.83 7.61 8.38
N PHE A 7 0.35 7.85 7.16
CA PHE A 7 1.06 8.64 6.16
C PHE A 7 0.08 9.22 5.14
N GLU A 8 0.47 10.33 4.54
CA GLU A 8 -0.25 10.93 3.41
C GLU A 8 0.43 10.53 2.10
N ALA A 9 -0.37 10.15 1.11
CA ALA A 9 0.11 9.81 -0.22
C ALA A 9 -0.98 10.08 -1.28
N PRO A 10 -0.59 10.50 -2.50
CA PRO A 10 -1.54 10.73 -3.58
C PRO A 10 -2.13 9.41 -4.09
N LEU A 11 -3.45 9.39 -4.30
CA LEU A 11 -4.12 8.31 -5.02
C LEU A 11 -3.79 8.42 -6.52
N LYS A 12 -3.04 7.46 -7.03
CA LYS A 12 -2.66 7.40 -8.45
C LYS A 12 -3.60 6.47 -9.20
N ALA A 13 -4.05 6.90 -10.38
CA ALA A 13 -4.80 6.05 -11.30
C ALA A 13 -3.86 5.51 -12.38
N HIS A 14 -3.99 4.24 -12.74
CA HIS A 14 -3.29 3.71 -13.90
C HIS A 14 -3.99 4.15 -15.19
N LYS A 15 -3.28 4.85 -16.09
CA LYS A 15 -3.88 5.31 -17.35
C LYS A 15 -4.38 4.11 -18.17
N GLY A 16 -5.68 4.05 -18.43
CA GLY A 16 -6.31 2.99 -19.22
C GLY A 16 -6.82 1.79 -18.43
N MET A 17 -6.74 1.80 -17.10
CA MET A 17 -7.38 0.80 -16.24
C MET A 17 -8.20 1.48 -15.15
N ASP A 18 -9.32 0.87 -14.76
CA ASP A 18 -10.12 1.26 -13.60
C ASP A 18 -9.45 0.76 -12.31
N ALA A 19 -8.19 1.13 -12.13
CA ALA A 19 -7.34 0.67 -11.05
C ALA A 19 -6.61 1.86 -10.43
N HIS A 20 -6.90 2.08 -9.14
CA HIS A 20 -6.26 3.10 -8.33
C HIS A 20 -5.23 2.43 -7.40
N PHE A 21 -4.17 3.14 -7.09
CA PHE A 21 -3.13 2.65 -6.20
C PHE A 21 -2.50 3.79 -5.41
N ILE A 22 -2.00 3.45 -4.24
CA ILE A 22 -1.23 4.35 -3.38
C ILE A 22 0.18 3.79 -3.28
N GLU A 23 1.17 4.65 -3.48
CA GLU A 23 2.57 4.30 -3.23
C GLU A 23 2.83 4.37 -1.73
N PHE A 24 3.37 3.28 -1.20
CA PHE A 24 3.75 3.20 0.19
C PHE A 24 5.16 3.78 0.35
N PRO A 25 5.34 4.89 1.11
CA PRO A 25 6.59 5.64 1.13
C PRO A 25 7.69 4.99 1.97
N PHE A 26 7.38 3.89 2.67
CA PHE A 26 8.33 3.19 3.53
C PHE A 26 8.82 1.87 2.91
N ASP A 27 9.98 1.43 3.38
CA ASP A 27 10.56 0.16 2.98
C ASP A 27 9.87 -1.01 3.71
N VAL A 28 8.94 -1.68 3.00
CA VAL A 28 8.21 -2.85 3.50
C VAL A 28 9.14 -4.01 3.87
N GLU A 29 10.29 -4.16 3.20
CA GLU A 29 11.26 -5.21 3.54
C GLU A 29 11.89 -4.93 4.90
N LYS A 30 12.22 -3.67 5.19
CA LYS A 30 12.73 -3.26 6.50
C LYS A 30 11.67 -3.33 7.60
N LEU A 31 10.42 -2.96 7.29
CA LEU A 31 9.33 -2.91 8.27
C LEU A 31 8.76 -4.30 8.59
N TYR A 32 8.62 -5.17 7.59
CA TYR A 32 7.90 -6.44 7.69
C TYR A 32 8.76 -7.66 7.32
N GLY A 33 10.05 -7.48 7.00
CA GLY A 33 10.97 -8.56 6.69
C GLY A 33 10.67 -9.31 5.38
N THR A 34 9.78 -8.77 4.55
CA THR A 34 9.22 -9.48 3.39
C THR A 34 9.36 -8.65 2.12
N ARG A 35 9.90 -9.27 1.06
CA ARG A 35 10.00 -8.72 -0.30
C ARG A 35 8.76 -8.93 -1.16
N GLY A 36 7.94 -9.89 -0.76
CA GLY A 36 6.75 -10.33 -1.48
C GLY A 36 5.51 -9.54 -1.11
N GLN A 37 4.36 -10.20 -1.21
CA GLN A 37 3.07 -9.61 -0.89
C GLN A 37 2.84 -9.57 0.62
N VAL A 38 2.57 -8.38 1.17
CA VAL A 38 2.23 -8.22 2.59
C VAL A 38 0.75 -7.89 2.72
N LYS A 39 0.00 -8.75 3.41
CA LYS A 39 -1.43 -8.51 3.69
C LYS A 39 -1.56 -7.42 4.75
N VAL A 40 -2.35 -6.38 4.47
CA VAL A 40 -2.52 -5.23 5.35
C VAL A 40 -3.99 -4.97 5.64
N LYS A 41 -4.24 -4.46 6.84
CA LYS A 41 -5.50 -3.80 7.21
C LYS A 41 -5.17 -2.31 7.27
N ALA A 42 -5.70 -1.56 6.32
CA ALA A 42 -5.50 -0.11 6.23
C ALA A 42 -6.82 0.60 6.51
N THR A 43 -6.75 1.91 6.69
CA THR A 43 -7.93 2.76 6.79
C THR A 43 -7.65 4.02 5.96
N PHE A 44 -8.53 4.33 5.01
CA PHE A 44 -8.44 5.53 4.18
C PHE A 44 -9.54 6.48 4.63
N ASP A 45 -9.18 7.62 5.21
CA ASP A 45 -10.14 8.62 5.73
C ASP A 45 -11.24 8.00 6.62
N GLY A 46 -10.86 7.06 7.49
CA GLY A 46 -11.80 6.34 8.37
C GLY A 46 -12.50 5.13 7.74
N VAL A 47 -12.36 4.91 6.42
CA VAL A 47 -12.93 3.76 5.72
C VAL A 47 -11.98 2.56 5.82
N PRO A 48 -12.39 1.44 6.46
CA PRO A 48 -11.53 0.29 6.62
C PRO A 48 -11.31 -0.41 5.27
N TYR A 49 -10.06 -0.74 4.98
CA TYR A 49 -9.67 -1.43 3.76
C TYR A 49 -8.81 -2.65 4.09
N ARG A 50 -9.04 -3.74 3.36
CA ARG A 50 -8.18 -4.93 3.39
C ARG A 50 -7.64 -5.17 2.02
N GLY A 51 -6.32 -5.16 1.93
CA GLY A 51 -5.64 -5.46 0.69
C GLY A 51 -4.25 -5.99 0.98
N SER A 52 -3.40 -5.87 -0.03
CA SER A 52 -2.01 -6.28 0.10
C SER A 52 -1.10 -5.27 -0.53
N LEU A 53 -0.01 -4.95 0.17
CA LEU A 53 1.13 -4.26 -0.41
C LEU A 53 1.83 -5.23 -1.36
N ALA A 54 2.02 -4.81 -2.59
CA ALA A 54 2.70 -5.58 -3.62
C ALA A 54 3.85 -4.77 -4.23
N LYS A 55 4.93 -5.47 -4.59
CA LYS A 55 6.07 -4.92 -5.32
C LYS A 55 6.14 -5.61 -6.69
N MET A 56 5.44 -5.06 -7.68
CA MET A 56 5.48 -5.58 -9.07
C MET A 56 6.72 -5.07 -9.83
N GLY A 57 7.92 -5.40 -9.35
CA GLY A 57 9.17 -4.98 -10.00
C GLY A 57 9.50 -3.48 -9.91
N HIS A 58 8.64 -2.68 -9.28
CA HIS A 58 8.88 -1.27 -8.99
C HIS A 58 9.81 -1.07 -7.79
N HIS A 59 10.41 0.12 -7.69
CA HIS A 59 11.26 0.51 -6.57
C HIS A 59 10.48 0.55 -5.24
N CYS A 60 9.20 0.92 -5.27
CA CYS A 60 8.33 1.04 -4.10
C CYS A 60 7.21 -0.02 -4.08
N HIS A 61 6.73 -0.36 -2.89
CA HIS A 61 5.50 -1.14 -2.74
C HIS A 61 4.29 -0.23 -2.94
N PHE A 62 3.21 -0.79 -3.47
CA PHE A 62 1.96 -0.07 -3.62
C PHE A 62 0.79 -0.91 -3.12
N LEU A 63 -0.24 -0.20 -2.68
CA LEU A 63 -1.52 -0.77 -2.27
C LEU A 63 -2.53 -0.45 -3.37
N LEU A 64 -3.07 -1.49 -4.00
CA LEU A 64 -4.20 -1.31 -4.90
C LEU A 64 -5.41 -0.87 -4.07
N VAL A 65 -6.16 0.08 -4.56
CA VAL A 65 -7.40 0.58 -3.96
C VAL A 65 -8.50 0.39 -5.00
N ARG A 66 -9.61 -0.19 -4.54
CA ARG A 66 -10.80 -0.45 -5.35
C ARG A 66 -12.02 0.07 -4.60
#